data_AF-A0A7R8ZY93-F1
#
_entry.id   AF-A0A7R8ZY93-F1
#
_cell.length_a   1.000
_cell.length_b   1.000
_cell.length_c   1.000
_cell.angle_alpha   90.00
_cell.angle_beta   90.00
_cell.angle_gamma   90.00
#
_symmetry.space_group_name_H-M   'P 1'
#
loop_
_entity.id
_entity.type
_entity.pdbx_description
1 polymer ?
#
loop_
_entity_poly.entity_id
_entity_poly.type
_entity_poly.pdbx_seq_one_letter_code
_entity_poly.pdbx_strand_id
1 'polypeptide(L)' 'MDGDVDVKVTAPDDTPLPSRLTRLRNGMVYRAEYRPVMIGLHRIEV' A
#
# COMPACT_ATOMS: atom_id res chain seq x y z
N MET A 1 6.26 9.40 -19.52
CA MET A 1 6.24 8.05 -18.92
C MET A 1 5.37 8.16 -17.68
N ASP A 2 4.10 7.78 -17.80
CA ASP A 2 3.30 7.47 -16.62
C ASP A 2 3.79 6.11 -16.14
N GLY A 3 4.58 6.07 -15.07
CA GLY A 3 5.03 4.83 -14.46
C GLY A 3 3.91 4.24 -13.62
N ASP A 4 3.75 2.91 -13.66
CA ASP A 4 2.87 2.21 -12.75
C ASP A 4 3.49 2.22 -11.34
N VAL A 5 2.67 2.58 -10.35
CA VAL A 5 3.03 2.53 -8.93
C VAL A 5 2.38 1.29 -8.34
N ASP A 6 3.16 0.46 -7.66
CA ASP A 6 2.66 -0.68 -6.89
C ASP A 6 2.87 -0.42 -5.40
N VAL A 7 2.03 -1.01 -4.53
CA VAL A 7 2.18 -0.86 -3.08
C VAL A 7 1.95 -2.20 -2.40
N LYS A 8 3.00 -2.71 -1.78
CA LYS A 8 2.97 -3.94 -0.99
C LYS A 8 2.92 -3.61 0.49
N VAL A 9 1.92 -4.17 1.18
CA VAL A 9 1.77 -4.07 2.63
C VAL A 9 2.00 -5.44 3.24
N THR A 10 2.90 -5.52 4.23
CA THR A 10 3.23 -6.74 4.94
C THR A 10 2.92 -6.55 6.42
N ALA A 11 2.15 -7.47 7.00
CA ALA A 11 1.82 -7.50 8.41
C ALA A 11 3.04 -7.91 9.27
N PRO A 12 2.98 -7.70 10.60
CA PRO A 12 4.07 -8.06 11.52
C PRO A 12 4.50 -9.54 11.50
N ASP A 13 3.61 -10.44 11.07
CA ASP A 13 3.84 -11.89 10.94
C ASP A 13 4.32 -12.30 9.54
N ASP A 14 4.78 -11.33 8.74
CA ASP A 14 5.16 -11.48 7.33
C ASP A 14 4.01 -11.85 6.37
N THR A 15 2.75 -11.80 6.83
CA THR A 15 1.58 -12.00 5.96
C THR A 15 1.37 -10.81 5.01
N PRO A 16 1.25 -11.03 3.68
CA PRO A 16 0.92 -9.96 2.75
C PRO A 16 -0.55 -9.53 2.93
N LEU A 17 -0.78 -8.22 3.01
CA LEU A 17 -2.12 -7.65 3.12
C LEU A 17 -2.57 -7.03 1.79
N PRO A 18 -3.85 -7.20 1.41
CA PRO A 18 -4.40 -6.51 0.26
C PRO A 18 -4.39 -5.00 0.50
N SER A 19 -3.91 -4.25 -0.49
CA SER A 19 -3.95 -2.80 -0.52
C SER A 19 -4.79 -2.32 -1.69
N ARG A 20 -5.38 -1.13 -1.55
CA ARG A 20 -6.07 -0.44 -2.63
C ARG A 20 -5.33 0.85 -2.92
N LEU A 21 -4.81 0.96 -4.14
CA LEU A 21 -4.15 2.17 -4.62
C LEU A 21 -5.15 3.03 -5.40
N THR A 22 -5.27 4.30 -5.01
CA THR A 22 -6.09 5.29 -5.73
C THR A 22 -5.20 6.41 -6.25
N ARG A 23 -5.22 6.61 -7.57
CA ARG A 23 -4.52 7.73 -8.23
C ARG A 23 -5.31 9.02 -8.02
N LEU A 24 -4.66 10.06 -7.51
CA LEU A 24 -5.25 11.37 -7.21
C LEU A 24 -4.49 12.47 -7.95
N ARG A 25 -5.09 13.67 -8.08
CA ARG A 25 -4.49 14.87 -8.68
C ARG A 25 -3.71 14.57 -9.97
N ASN A 26 -4.37 13.92 -10.92
CA ASN A 26 -3.82 13.54 -12.22
C ASN A 26 -2.51 12.72 -12.15
N GLY A 27 -2.34 11.92 -11.09
CA GLY A 27 -1.20 11.01 -10.97
C GLY A 27 0.02 11.56 -10.25
N MET A 28 -0.08 12.75 -9.67
CA MET A 28 0.97 13.32 -8.83
C MET A 28 0.91 12.80 -7.39
N VAL A 29 -0.25 12.31 -6.95
CA VAL A 29 -0.48 11.83 -5.58
C VAL A 29 -1.16 10.48 -5.66
N TYR A 30 -0.69 9.53 -4.86
CA TYR A 30 -1.30 8.23 -4.71
C TYR A 30 -1.75 8.04 -3.26
N ARG A 31 -2.94 7.48 -3.08
CA ARG A 31 -3.46 7.07 -1.77
C ARG A 31 -3.50 5.56 -1.71
N ALA A 32 -2.69 4.98 -0.81
CA ALA A 32 -2.73 3.56 -0.51
C ALA A 32 -3.55 3.32 0.77
N GLU A 33 -4.55 2.45 0.69
CA GLU A 33 -5.40 2.06 1.81
C GLU A 33 -5.28 0.57 2.06
N TYR A 34 -5.17 0.17 3.32
CA TYR A 34 -5.15 -1.23 3.73
C TYR A 34 -5.91 -1.39 5.05
N ARG A 35 -6.34 -2.62 5.34
CA ARG A 35 -7.03 -2.95 6.59
C ARG A 35 -6.10 -3.81 7.47
N PRO A 36 -5.60 -3.30 8.61
CA PRO A 36 -4.81 -4.10 9.53
C PRO A 36 -5.63 -5.27 10.07
N VAL A 37 -5.02 -6.44 10.16
CA VAL A 37 -5.63 -7.65 10.74
C VAL A 37 -5.04 -8.01 12.12
N MET A 38 -3.93 -7.37 12.48
CA MET A 38 -3.24 -7.57 13.76
C MET A 38 -2.57 -6.28 14.23
N ILE A 39 -2.20 -6.24 15.51
CA ILE A 39 -1.46 -5.12 16.09
C ILE A 39 0.05 -5.39 15.94
N GLY A 40 0.80 -4.37 15.53
CA GLY A 40 2.26 -4.42 15.44
C GLY A 40 2.81 -3.59 14.29
N LEU A 41 4.12 -3.74 14.04
CA LEU A 41 4.82 -3.04 12.96
C LEU A 41 4.46 -3.62 11.60
N HIS A 42 3.81 -2.83 10.76
CA HIS A 42 3.53 -3.17 9.37
C HIS A 42 4.62 -2.56 8.48
N ARG A 43 5.07 -3.31 7.47
CA ARG A 43 6.04 -2.85 6.47
C ARG A 43 5.30 -2.46 5.19
N ILE A 44 5.62 -1.30 4.64
CA ILE A 44 5.04 -0.78 3.39
C ILE A 44 6.18 -0.54 2.40
N GLU A 45 6.05 -1.10 1.19
CA GLU A 45 7.00 -0.99 0.09
C GLU A 45 6.28 -0.38 -1.13
N VAL A 46 6.93 0.56 -1.83
CA VAL A 46 6.41 1.32 -2.99
C VAL A 46 7.40 1.24 -4.15
#